data_AF-E3FV89-F1
#
_entry.id   AF-E3FV89-F1
#
_cell.length_a   1.000
_cell.length_b   1.000
_cell.length_c   1.000
_cell.angle_alpha   90.00
_cell.angle_beta   90.00
_cell.angle_gamma   90.00
#
_symmetry.space_group_name_H-M   'P 1'
#
loop_
_entity.id
_entity.type
_entity.pdbx_description
1 polymer ?
#
loop_
_entity_poly.entity_id
_entity_poly.type
_entity_poly.pdbx_seq_one_letter_code
_entity_poly.pdbx_strand_id
1 'polypeptide(L)'
;MGIHPRGVSPLSLRECKVRASFLLKDLLSSDTARSARAVERLRALPAFASLTPAEVLARRESVRRKHALALIAHEQGHASWAELRQVLGEKAPAQLDTEAFFLKNRGAFLNRWFGTYAEALASLREKGGYLFPFREQFFICEAGFLRALGMDGQDPDWERMGFNWVEPLEPSARDRLEQKLIALGYAS
;
A
#
# COMPACT_ATOMS: atom_id res chain seq x y z
N MET A 1 9.58 39.16 14.08
CA MET A 1 8.10 39.16 14.06
C MET A 1 7.63 38.01 13.15
N GLY A 2 7.70 36.78 13.63
CA GLY A 2 7.21 35.60 12.92
C GLY A 2 5.83 35.25 13.47
N ILE A 3 4.78 35.50 12.70
CA ILE A 3 3.42 35.08 13.06
C ILE A 3 3.38 33.56 12.86
N HIS A 4 3.55 32.79 13.94
CA HIS A 4 3.19 31.37 13.93
C HIS A 4 1.67 31.28 13.87
N PRO A 5 1.08 30.72 12.79
CA PRO A 5 -0.35 30.54 12.75
C PRO A 5 -0.74 29.45 13.76
N ARG A 6 -1.77 29.79 14.54
CA ARG A 6 -2.55 29.00 15.51
C ARG A 6 -2.26 27.50 15.53
N GLY A 7 -1.86 27.03 16.71
CA GLY A 7 -1.69 25.62 17.05
C GLY A 7 -2.91 24.79 16.70
N VAL A 8 -2.77 23.99 15.65
CA VAL A 8 -3.56 22.78 15.44
C VAL A 8 -2.68 21.65 15.92
N SER A 9 -3.08 20.95 16.99
CA SER A 9 -2.36 19.75 17.42
C SER A 9 -2.24 18.79 16.23
N PRO A 10 -1.05 18.21 15.97
CA PRO A 10 -0.86 17.32 14.84
C PRO A 10 -1.88 16.18 14.92
N LEU A 11 -2.66 16.00 13.87
CA LEU A 11 -3.69 14.98 13.85
C LEU A 11 -3.05 13.59 13.89
N SER A 12 -3.60 12.69 14.69
CA SER A 12 -3.23 11.27 14.60
C SER A 12 -3.59 10.69 13.24
N LEU A 13 -2.92 9.63 12.82
CA LEU A 13 -3.21 8.96 11.54
C LEU A 13 -4.61 8.38 11.46
N ARG A 14 -5.13 7.91 12.59
CA ARG A 14 -6.54 7.49 12.71
C ARG A 14 -7.46 8.65 12.40
N GLU A 15 -7.21 9.81 12.98
CA GLU A 15 -7.99 11.02 12.75
C GLU A 15 -7.89 11.49 11.29
N CYS A 16 -6.71 11.45 10.68
CA CYS A 16 -6.54 11.77 9.26
C CYS A 16 -7.34 10.82 8.35
N LYS A 17 -7.33 9.51 8.63
CA LYS A 17 -8.11 8.50 7.91
C LYS A 17 -9.62 8.73 8.08
N VAL A 18 -10.08 9.12 9.27
CA VAL A 18 -11.48 9.46 9.56
C VAL A 18 -11.91 10.70 8.78
N ARG A 19 -11.11 11.77 8.80
CA ARG A 19 -11.39 13.01 8.06
C ARG A 19 -11.41 12.79 6.55
N ALA A 20 -10.52 11.96 6.01
CA ALA A 20 -10.55 11.59 4.59
C ALA A 20 -11.87 10.87 4.21
N SER A 21 -12.37 9.98 5.07
CA SER A 21 -13.67 9.33 4.86
C SER A 21 -14.83 10.31 4.93
N PHE A 22 -14.82 11.27 5.88
CA PHE A 22 -15.85 12.30 5.95
C PHE A 22 -15.83 13.23 4.74
N LEU A 23 -14.65 13.62 4.25
CA LEU A 23 -14.52 14.43 3.05
C LEU A 23 -15.18 13.78 1.83
N LEU A 24 -14.97 12.47 1.63
CA LEU A 24 -15.62 11.75 0.53
C LEU A 24 -17.15 11.71 0.69
N LYS A 25 -17.64 11.54 1.92
CA LYS A 25 -19.08 11.58 2.21
C LYS A 25 -19.67 12.97 1.95
N ASP A 26 -18.96 14.02 2.35
CA ASP A 26 -19.38 15.40 2.11
C ASP A 26 -19.40 15.74 0.62
N LEU A 27 -18.41 15.27 -0.15
CA LEU A 27 -18.35 15.44 -1.60
C LEU A 27 -19.55 14.81 -2.31
N LEU A 28 -19.94 13.61 -1.89
CA LEU A 28 -21.05 12.85 -2.45
C LEU A 28 -22.42 13.21 -1.84
N SER A 29 -22.45 14.16 -0.89
CA SER A 29 -23.70 14.57 -0.23
C SER A 29 -24.63 15.29 -1.20
N SER A 30 -25.94 15.11 -1.01
CA SER A 30 -26.98 15.90 -1.69
C SER A 30 -27.07 17.34 -1.17
N ASP A 31 -26.49 17.62 0.00
CA ASP A 31 -26.35 18.98 0.54
C ASP A 31 -25.32 19.77 -0.28
N THR A 32 -25.82 20.71 -1.08
CA THR A 32 -25.01 21.54 -1.97
C THR A 32 -23.93 22.33 -1.24
N ALA A 33 -24.20 22.79 -0.01
CA ALA A 33 -23.23 23.55 0.77
C ALA A 33 -22.09 22.65 1.28
N ARG A 34 -22.37 21.41 1.66
CA ARG A 34 -21.33 20.44 2.06
C ARG A 34 -20.46 20.03 0.88
N SER A 35 -21.10 19.68 -0.25
CA SER A 35 -20.39 19.26 -1.44
C SER A 35 -19.51 20.38 -2.00
N ALA A 36 -20.00 21.62 -2.05
CA ALA A 36 -19.21 22.78 -2.49
C ALA A 36 -17.96 23.01 -1.61
N ARG A 37 -18.08 22.90 -0.28
CA ARG A 37 -16.92 23.00 0.62
C ARG A 37 -15.90 21.89 0.38
N ALA A 38 -16.34 20.65 0.16
CA ALA A 38 -15.44 19.54 -0.13
C ALA A 38 -14.71 19.72 -1.48
N VAL A 39 -15.41 20.25 -2.49
CA VAL A 39 -14.84 20.61 -3.79
C VAL A 39 -13.75 21.68 -3.66
N GLU A 40 -14.02 22.78 -2.95
CA GLU A 40 -13.02 23.85 -2.78
C GLU A 40 -11.78 23.35 -2.06
N ARG A 41 -11.94 22.47 -1.06
CA ARG A 41 -10.80 21.85 -0.40
C ARG A 41 -10.00 20.97 -1.36
N LEU A 42 -10.65 20.16 -2.20
CA LEU A 42 -9.95 19.30 -3.16
C LEU A 42 -9.10 20.09 -4.17
N ARG A 43 -9.51 21.31 -4.52
CA ARG A 43 -8.76 22.18 -5.44
C ARG A 43 -7.43 22.67 -4.87
N ALA A 44 -7.18 22.51 -3.57
CA ALA A 44 -5.85 22.73 -2.99
C ALA A 44 -4.80 21.72 -3.49
N LEU A 45 -5.23 20.57 -4.03
CA LEU A 45 -4.33 19.58 -4.61
C LEU A 45 -3.96 19.93 -6.06
N PRO A 46 -2.70 19.75 -6.48
CA PRO A 46 -2.27 20.01 -7.86
C PRO A 46 -3.10 19.29 -8.93
N ALA A 47 -3.57 18.07 -8.64
CA ALA A 47 -4.39 17.27 -9.56
C ALA A 47 -5.78 17.87 -9.85
N PHE A 48 -6.27 18.76 -8.99
CA PHE A 48 -7.59 19.40 -9.12
C PHE A 48 -7.50 20.94 -9.18
N ALA A 49 -6.32 21.53 -8.96
CA ALA A 49 -6.11 22.98 -8.93
C ALA A 49 -6.45 23.66 -10.26
N SER A 50 -6.22 22.99 -11.39
CA SER A 50 -6.55 23.50 -12.72
C SER A 50 -8.03 23.36 -13.09
N LEU A 51 -8.83 22.69 -12.26
CA LEU A 51 -10.25 22.44 -12.52
C LEU A 51 -11.11 23.49 -11.82
N THR A 52 -12.19 23.86 -12.49
CA THR A 52 -13.27 24.67 -11.91
C THR A 52 -14.05 23.84 -10.88
N PRO A 53 -14.74 24.47 -9.92
CA PRO A 53 -15.56 23.75 -8.94
C PRO A 53 -16.62 22.85 -9.58
N ALA A 54 -17.24 23.29 -10.68
CA ALA A 54 -18.21 22.51 -11.43
C ALA A 54 -17.58 21.25 -12.06
N GLU A 55 -16.36 21.33 -12.58
CA GLU A 55 -15.65 20.19 -13.17
C GLU A 55 -15.21 19.17 -12.11
N VAL A 56 -14.76 19.64 -10.94
CA VAL A 56 -14.44 18.75 -9.81
C VAL A 56 -15.71 18.05 -9.32
N LEU A 57 -16.83 18.76 -9.24
CA LEU A 57 -18.12 18.19 -8.86
C LEU A 57 -18.61 17.16 -9.87
N ALA A 58 -18.47 17.43 -11.17
CA ALA A 58 -18.80 16.47 -12.23
C ALA A 58 -17.93 15.20 -12.14
N ARG A 59 -16.70 15.33 -11.65
CA ARG A 59 -15.74 14.23 -11.45
C ARG A 59 -15.81 13.61 -10.05
N ARG A 60 -16.79 13.96 -9.21
CA ARG A 60 -16.87 13.52 -7.80
C ARG A 60 -16.76 12.02 -7.60
N GLU A 61 -17.30 11.22 -8.53
CA GLU A 61 -17.25 9.74 -8.45
C GLU A 61 -15.86 9.16 -8.74
N SER A 62 -15.03 9.91 -9.47
CA SER A 62 -13.63 9.55 -9.72
C SER A 62 -12.71 9.89 -8.53
N VAL A 63 -13.17 10.70 -7.58
CA VAL A 63 -12.40 11.06 -6.39
C VAL A 63 -12.31 9.85 -5.47
N ARG A 64 -11.13 9.23 -5.41
CA ARG A 64 -10.84 8.09 -4.54
C ARG A 64 -10.24 8.53 -3.22
N ARG A 65 -10.26 7.61 -2.25
CA ARG A 65 -9.68 7.76 -0.91
C ARG A 65 -8.22 8.24 -0.90
N LYS A 66 -7.41 7.87 -1.89
CA LYS A 66 -6.03 8.35 -2.03
C LYS A 66 -5.94 9.88 -2.20
N HIS A 67 -6.89 10.50 -2.92
CA HIS A 67 -6.93 11.95 -3.12
C HIS A 67 -7.36 12.65 -1.82
N ALA A 68 -8.37 12.10 -1.13
CA ALA A 68 -8.79 12.62 0.16
C ALA A 68 -7.66 12.57 1.20
N LEU A 69 -6.89 11.47 1.27
CA LEU A 69 -5.73 11.36 2.16
C LEU A 69 -4.61 12.34 1.78
N ALA A 70 -4.34 12.52 0.48
CA ALA A 70 -3.37 13.50 0.01
C ALA A 70 -3.75 14.93 0.42
N LEU A 71 -5.04 15.29 0.31
CA LEU A 71 -5.52 16.60 0.76
C LEU A 71 -5.35 16.79 2.27
N ILE A 72 -5.74 15.80 3.08
CA ILE A 72 -5.56 15.91 4.53
C ILE A 72 -4.08 16.05 4.90
N ALA A 73 -3.17 15.37 4.18
CA ALA A 73 -1.73 15.57 4.37
C ALA A 73 -1.27 16.98 4.01
N HIS A 74 -1.77 17.53 2.89
CA HIS A 74 -1.49 18.89 2.48
C HIS A 74 -2.00 19.93 3.49
N GLU A 75 -3.20 19.73 4.04
CA GLU A 75 -3.75 20.58 5.11
C GLU A 75 -2.97 20.49 6.43
N GLN A 76 -2.26 19.38 6.67
CA GLN A 76 -1.32 19.24 7.78
C GLN A 76 0.07 19.84 7.48
N GLY A 77 0.28 20.41 6.29
CA GLY A 77 1.54 21.03 5.88
C GLY A 77 2.57 20.05 5.28
N HIS A 78 2.16 18.83 4.94
CA HIS A 78 3.04 17.85 4.30
C HIS A 78 2.83 17.77 2.79
N ALA A 79 3.88 17.50 2.03
CA ALA A 79 3.80 17.39 0.57
C ALA A 79 3.05 16.12 0.13
N SER A 80 3.04 15.07 0.97
CA SER A 80 2.35 13.83 0.66
C SER A 80 1.85 13.08 1.90
N TRP A 81 0.90 12.16 1.66
CA TRP A 81 0.47 11.21 2.69
C TRP A 81 1.62 10.33 3.20
N ALA A 82 2.58 9.98 2.34
CA ALA A 82 3.73 9.19 2.74
C ALA A 82 4.62 9.93 3.75
N GLU A 83 4.87 11.22 3.50
CA GLU A 83 5.63 12.10 4.39
C GLU A 83 4.92 12.29 5.74
N LEU A 84 3.61 12.57 5.73
CA LEU A 84 2.82 12.69 6.97
C LEU A 84 2.92 11.44 7.85
N ARG A 85 2.84 10.23 7.25
CA ARG A 85 3.01 8.97 7.99
C ARG A 85 4.38 8.85 8.63
N GLN A 86 5.43 9.23 7.89
CA GLN A 86 6.81 9.18 8.35
C GLN A 86 7.03 10.13 9.54
N VAL A 87 6.52 11.38 9.46
CA VAL A 87 6.62 12.37 10.53
C VAL A 87 5.85 11.97 11.78
N LEU A 88 4.66 11.37 11.61
CA LEU A 88 3.84 10.91 12.74
C LEU A 88 4.33 9.60 13.36
N GLY A 89 5.46 9.06 12.91
CA GLY A 89 6.05 7.85 13.47
C GLY A 89 5.19 6.59 13.26
N GLU A 90 4.21 6.59 12.33
CA GLU A 90 3.79 5.32 11.71
C GLU A 90 5.03 4.87 10.96
N LYS A 91 5.81 3.98 11.57
CA LYS A 91 6.44 2.93 10.77
C LYS A 91 5.29 2.37 9.95
N ALA A 92 5.28 2.59 8.64
CA ALA A 92 4.49 1.75 7.77
C ALA A 92 4.74 0.31 8.26
N PRO A 93 3.70 -0.54 8.41
CA PRO A 93 3.96 -1.93 8.74
C PRO A 93 5.06 -2.36 7.76
N ALA A 94 6.21 -2.79 8.30
CA ALA A 94 7.34 -3.20 7.50
C ALA A 94 6.77 -4.12 6.42
N GLN A 95 6.74 -3.67 5.16
CA GLN A 95 6.18 -4.49 4.10
C GLN A 95 7.32 -5.35 3.61
N LEU A 96 7.02 -6.61 3.34
CA LEU A 96 7.98 -7.51 2.75
C LEU A 96 8.60 -6.87 1.51
N ASP A 97 9.92 -6.71 1.53
CA ASP A 97 10.70 -6.30 0.37
C ASP A 97 11.20 -7.55 -0.36
N THR A 98 10.48 -7.96 -1.41
CA THR A 98 10.90 -9.09 -2.23
C THR A 98 12.15 -8.77 -3.06
N GLU A 99 12.54 -7.50 -3.21
CA GLU A 99 13.82 -7.13 -3.83
C GLU A 99 15.00 -7.46 -2.92
N ALA A 100 14.84 -7.30 -1.60
CA ALA A 100 15.84 -7.66 -0.62
C ALA A 100 16.23 -9.15 -0.65
N PHE A 101 15.34 -10.03 -1.15
CA PHE A 101 15.63 -11.45 -1.31
C PHE A 101 16.83 -11.68 -2.23
N PHE A 102 16.90 -10.94 -3.34
CA PHE A 102 17.92 -11.11 -4.38
C PHE A 102 19.20 -10.34 -4.07
N LEU A 103 19.09 -9.24 -3.30
CA LEU A 103 20.26 -8.48 -2.87
C LEU A 103 21.17 -9.31 -1.95
N LYS A 104 20.57 -10.13 -1.08
CA LYS A 104 21.29 -11.03 -0.15
C LYS A 104 21.66 -12.37 -0.78
N ASN A 105 20.90 -12.88 -1.75
CA ASN A 105 21.16 -14.16 -2.45
C ASN A 105 21.49 -13.95 -3.93
N ARG A 106 22.70 -13.44 -4.25
CA ARG A 106 23.14 -13.09 -5.61
C ARG A 106 23.25 -14.28 -6.59
N GLY A 107 22.11 -14.80 -7.05
CA GLY A 107 22.00 -15.64 -8.24
C GLY A 107 22.24 -17.14 -8.04
N ALA A 108 22.22 -17.66 -6.80
CA ALA A 108 22.43 -19.09 -6.54
C ALA A 108 21.24 -19.99 -6.91
N PHE A 109 20.07 -19.42 -7.19
CA PHE A 109 18.83 -20.15 -7.40
C PHE A 109 18.16 -19.76 -8.72
N LEU A 110 17.68 -20.78 -9.44
CA LEU A 110 16.95 -20.61 -10.69
C LEU A 110 15.46 -20.40 -10.37
N ASN A 111 15.02 -19.14 -10.35
CA ASN A 111 13.61 -18.80 -10.19
C ASN A 111 12.92 -18.73 -11.55
N ARG A 112 11.64 -19.13 -11.62
CA ARG A 112 10.82 -18.99 -12.82
C ARG A 112 10.13 -17.64 -12.81
N TRP A 113 10.27 -16.86 -13.88
CA TRP A 113 9.77 -15.50 -13.98
C TRP A 113 8.62 -15.40 -14.98
N PHE A 114 7.63 -14.59 -14.66
CA PHE A 114 6.42 -14.39 -15.46
C PHE A 114 6.05 -12.91 -15.52
N GLY A 115 5.64 -12.45 -16.71
CA GLY A 115 5.19 -11.07 -16.90
C GLY A 115 3.75 -10.85 -16.42
N THR A 116 2.97 -11.92 -16.23
CA THR A 116 1.58 -11.83 -15.79
C THR A 116 1.28 -12.79 -14.64
N TYR A 117 0.30 -12.41 -13.81
CA TYR A 117 -0.16 -13.24 -12.70
C TYR A 117 -0.80 -14.55 -13.19
N ALA A 118 -1.55 -14.50 -14.29
CA ALA A 118 -2.23 -15.67 -14.84
C ALA A 118 -1.25 -16.77 -15.27
N GLU A 119 -0.15 -16.41 -15.94
CA GLU A 119 0.91 -17.35 -16.32
C GLU A 119 1.62 -17.92 -15.10
N ALA A 120 1.91 -17.08 -14.11
CA ALA A 120 2.54 -17.51 -12.87
C ALA A 120 1.65 -18.51 -12.12
N LEU A 121 0.36 -18.22 -11.98
CA LEU A 121 -0.61 -19.09 -11.32
C LEU A 121 -0.77 -20.43 -12.06
N ALA A 122 -0.78 -20.43 -13.40
CA ALA A 122 -0.80 -21.65 -14.19
C ALA A 122 0.46 -22.49 -13.92
N SER A 123 1.65 -21.88 -13.92
CA SER A 123 2.89 -22.58 -13.61
C SER A 123 2.95 -23.08 -12.16
N LEU A 124 2.40 -22.35 -11.20
CA LEU A 124 2.28 -22.77 -9.80
C LEU A 124 1.44 -24.04 -9.68
N ARG A 125 0.31 -24.11 -10.40
CA ARG A 125 -0.58 -25.29 -10.38
C ARG A 125 0.04 -26.50 -11.08
N GLU A 126 0.77 -26.28 -12.17
CA GLU A 126 1.37 -27.35 -12.96
C GLU A 126 2.62 -27.94 -12.28
N LYS A 127 3.48 -27.08 -11.73
CA LYS A 127 4.84 -27.46 -11.30
C LYS A 127 5.14 -27.18 -9.83
N GLY A 128 4.20 -26.62 -9.07
CA GLY A 128 4.38 -26.26 -7.67
C GLY A 128 5.40 -25.14 -7.45
N GLY A 129 5.83 -24.95 -6.20
CA GLY A 129 6.75 -23.90 -5.76
C GLY A 129 6.05 -22.81 -4.96
N TYR A 130 6.73 -21.67 -4.75
CA TYR A 130 6.23 -20.56 -3.94
C TYR A 130 6.20 -19.29 -4.79
N LEU A 131 5.00 -18.74 -5.00
CA LEU A 131 4.74 -17.60 -5.87
C LEU A 131 4.82 -16.28 -5.09
N PHE A 132 5.65 -15.35 -5.58
CA PHE A 132 5.83 -14.02 -5.02
C PHE A 132 5.69 -12.91 -6.09
N PRO A 133 5.21 -11.72 -5.70
CA PRO A 133 5.29 -10.54 -6.54
C PRO A 133 6.72 -9.96 -6.54
N PHE A 134 7.12 -9.37 -7.67
CA PHE A 134 8.37 -8.62 -7.81
C PHE A 134 8.18 -7.47 -8.80
N ARG A 135 8.08 -6.23 -8.30
CA ARG A 135 7.77 -5.05 -9.11
C ARG A 135 6.49 -5.27 -9.95
N GLU A 136 6.62 -5.26 -11.28
CA GLU A 136 5.53 -5.50 -12.24
C GLU A 136 5.46 -6.97 -12.70
N GLN A 137 6.29 -7.84 -12.14
CA GLN A 137 6.43 -9.25 -12.51
C GLN A 137 6.10 -10.17 -11.34
N PHE A 138 6.13 -11.47 -11.63
CA PHE A 138 5.93 -12.53 -10.66
C PHE A 138 7.04 -13.56 -10.80
N PHE A 139 7.48 -14.13 -9.68
CA PHE A 139 8.41 -15.24 -9.71
C PHE A 139 7.95 -16.39 -8.83
N ILE A 140 8.31 -17.59 -9.26
CA ILE A 140 8.17 -18.80 -8.46
C ILE A 140 9.55 -19.30 -8.08
N CYS A 141 9.75 -19.50 -6.79
CA CYS A 141 10.97 -20.07 -6.23
C CYS A 141 10.70 -21.47 -5.65
N GLU A 142 11.77 -22.21 -5.39
CA GLU A 142 11.70 -23.50 -4.72
C GLU A 142 12.07 -23.40 -3.24
N ALA A 143 11.81 -24.46 -2.47
CA ALA A 143 12.09 -24.49 -1.04
C ALA A 143 13.58 -24.21 -0.71
N GLY A 144 14.50 -24.52 -1.63
CA GLY A 144 15.92 -24.18 -1.48
C GLY A 144 16.17 -22.68 -1.37
N PHE A 145 15.46 -21.87 -2.16
CA PHE A 145 15.54 -20.41 -2.11
C PHE A 145 15.01 -19.89 -0.77
N LEU A 146 13.85 -20.39 -0.32
CA LEU A 146 13.29 -20.02 0.99
C LEU A 146 14.22 -20.36 2.15
N ARG A 147 14.83 -21.55 2.14
CA ARG A 147 15.83 -21.94 3.15
C ARG A 147 17.03 -21.00 3.15
N ALA A 148 17.49 -20.57 1.97
CA ALA A 148 18.57 -19.60 1.87
C ALA A 148 18.18 -18.20 2.35
N LEU A 149 16.87 -17.87 2.39
CA LEU A 149 16.38 -16.67 3.06
C LEU A 149 16.30 -16.84 4.59
N GLY A 150 16.45 -18.06 5.11
CA GLY A 150 16.26 -18.38 6.53
C GLY A 150 14.85 -18.81 6.89
N MET A 151 13.99 -19.08 5.89
CA MET A 151 12.64 -19.58 6.09
C MET A 151 12.60 -21.11 6.10
N ASP A 152 11.70 -21.68 6.90
CA ASP A 152 11.39 -23.10 6.81
C ASP A 152 10.49 -23.35 5.59
N GLY A 153 10.97 -24.17 4.64
CA GLY A 153 10.19 -24.55 3.47
C GLY A 153 9.02 -25.49 3.80
N GLN A 154 9.03 -26.13 4.97
CA GLN A 154 7.99 -27.04 5.45
C GLN A 154 6.98 -26.33 6.38
N ASP A 155 7.06 -25.01 6.52
CA ASP A 155 6.11 -24.26 7.35
C ASP A 155 4.67 -24.50 6.85
N PRO A 156 3.75 -24.99 7.70
CA PRO A 156 2.39 -25.30 7.29
C PRO A 156 1.62 -24.06 6.80
N ASP A 157 2.06 -22.85 7.17
CA ASP A 157 1.45 -21.63 6.67
C ASP A 157 1.61 -21.46 5.14
N TRP A 158 2.63 -22.08 4.53
CA TRP A 158 2.79 -22.11 3.07
C TRP A 158 1.65 -22.89 2.38
N GLU A 159 1.29 -24.05 2.93
CA GLU A 159 0.19 -24.85 2.40
C GLU A 159 -1.15 -24.15 2.63
N ARG A 160 -1.35 -23.57 3.81
CA ARG A 160 -2.58 -22.81 4.16
C ARG A 160 -2.84 -21.63 3.24
N MET A 161 -1.80 -20.94 2.78
CA MET A 161 -1.94 -19.87 1.80
C MET A 161 -2.02 -20.38 0.35
N GLY A 162 -1.90 -21.68 0.11
CA GLY A 162 -1.87 -22.27 -1.24
C GLY A 162 -0.60 -21.92 -2.02
N PHE A 163 0.50 -21.67 -1.31
CA PHE A 163 1.80 -21.27 -1.87
C PHE A 163 1.76 -19.99 -2.73
N ASN A 164 0.70 -19.19 -2.59
CA ASN A 164 0.46 -17.98 -3.37
C ASN A 164 0.51 -16.74 -2.48
N TRP A 165 1.59 -15.96 -2.58
CA TRP A 165 1.76 -14.73 -1.80
C TRP A 165 0.85 -13.60 -2.28
N VAL A 166 0.53 -13.59 -3.57
CA VAL A 166 -0.24 -12.53 -4.23
C VAL A 166 -1.71 -12.61 -3.80
N GLU A 167 -2.32 -13.78 -3.97
CA GLU A 167 -3.70 -14.06 -3.57
C GLU A 167 -3.73 -15.32 -2.68
N PRO A 168 -3.43 -15.18 -1.38
CA PRO A 168 -3.41 -16.32 -0.47
C PRO A 168 -4.82 -16.84 -0.20
N LEU A 169 -4.96 -18.16 -0.07
CA LEU A 169 -6.21 -18.78 0.37
C LEU A 169 -6.56 -18.38 1.81
N GLU A 170 -5.55 -18.32 2.69
CA GLU A 170 -5.67 -17.84 4.07
C GLU A 170 -4.77 -16.60 4.28
N PRO A 171 -5.33 -15.38 4.30
CA PRO A 171 -4.55 -14.16 4.53
C PRO A 171 -3.76 -14.15 5.84
N SER A 172 -4.29 -14.72 6.91
CA SER A 172 -3.60 -14.79 8.21
C SER A 172 -2.34 -15.67 8.20
N ALA A 173 -2.26 -16.67 7.32
CA ALA A 173 -1.06 -17.48 7.14
C ALA A 173 0.06 -16.66 6.49
N ARG A 174 -0.29 -15.86 5.47
CA ARG A 174 0.66 -14.91 4.86
C ARG A 174 1.19 -13.90 5.87
N ASP A 175 0.32 -13.32 6.70
CA ASP A 175 0.72 -12.32 7.70
C ASP A 175 1.74 -12.89 8.71
N ARG A 176 1.57 -14.16 9.13
CA ARG A 176 2.53 -14.86 10.01
C ARG A 176 3.89 -15.08 9.33
N LEU A 177 3.89 -15.50 8.06
CA LEU A 177 5.12 -15.69 7.29
C LEU A 177 5.82 -14.36 6.99
N GLU A 178 5.06 -13.29 6.74
CA GLU A 178 5.56 -11.94 6.53
C GLU A 178 6.29 -11.44 7.78
N GLN A 179 5.70 -11.63 8.97
CA GLN A 179 6.37 -11.29 10.24
C GLN A 179 7.71 -12.00 10.42
N LYS A 180 7.81 -13.28 10.02
CA LYS A 180 9.07 -14.03 10.08
C LYS A 180 10.12 -13.45 9.12
N LEU A 181 9.73 -13.14 7.88
CA LEU A 181 10.63 -12.52 6.90
C LEU A 181 11.09 -11.12 7.34
N ILE A 182 10.21 -10.33 7.93
CA ILE A 182 10.55 -9.02 8.53
C ILE A 182 11.56 -9.20 9.67
N ALA A 183 11.36 -10.19 10.55
CA ALA A 183 12.29 -10.49 11.64
C ALA A 183 13.67 -10.93 11.12
N LEU A 184 13.74 -11.54 9.94
CA LEU A 184 14.98 -11.87 9.24
C LEU A 184 15.59 -10.67 8.46
N GLY A 185 14.98 -9.50 8.55
CA GLY A 185 15.46 -8.26 7.96
C GLY A 185 15.18 -8.14 6.46
N TYR A 186 14.07 -8.70 5.97
CA TYR A 186 13.57 -8.49 4.60
C TYR A 186 12.41 -7.47 4.55
N ALA A 187 12.45 -6.48 5.44
CA ALA A 187 11.51 -5.37 5.45
C ALA A 187 12.02 -4.20 4.59
N SER A 188 11.07 -3.48 3.98
CA SER A 188 11.28 -2.12 3.41
C SER A 188 10.95 -1.01 4.40
#